data_AF-E6VUZ7-F1
#
_entry.id   AF-E6VUZ7-F1
#
_cell.length_a   1.000
_cell.length_b   1.000
_cell.length_c   1.000
_cell.angle_alpha   90.00
_cell.angle_beta   90.00
_cell.angle_gamma   90.00
#
_symmetry.space_group_name_H-M   'P 1'
#
loop_
_entity.id
_entity.type
_entity.pdbx_description
1 polymer ?
#
loop_
_entity_poly.entity_id
_entity_poly.type
_entity_poly.pdbx_seq_one_letter_code
_entity_poly.pdbx_strand_id
1 'polypeptide(L)'
;MKCPRCGKIITAAAAACRHCGARIAKPCEKLTRRMTANGRIALACGGLLILMAVAALLAGAYPLGLFLAVIGATFTGIGKMMS
;
A
#
# COMPACT_ATOMS: atom_id res chain seq x y z
N MET A 1 15.48 -15.69 21.31
CA MET A 1 15.96 -14.29 21.46
C MET A 1 15.95 -13.90 22.94
N LYS A 2 16.70 -12.88 23.38
CA LYS A 2 16.68 -12.43 24.78
C LYS A 2 15.66 -11.31 24.95
N CYS A 3 14.97 -11.27 26.10
CA CYS A 3 14.07 -10.18 26.44
C CYS A 3 14.89 -8.89 26.69
N PRO A 4 14.56 -7.75 26.06
CA PRO A 4 15.29 -6.50 26.25
C PRO A 4 15.13 -5.91 27.67
N ARG A 5 14.11 -6.32 28.43
CA ARG A 5 13.85 -5.81 29.78
C ARG A 5 14.54 -6.62 30.88
N CYS A 6 14.64 -7.94 30.73
CA CYS A 6 15.13 -8.82 31.81
C CYS A 6 16.26 -9.78 31.38
N GLY A 7 16.70 -9.74 30.11
CA GLY A 7 17.80 -10.56 29.60
C GLY A 7 17.50 -12.06 29.44
N LYS A 8 16.37 -12.56 29.96
CA LYS A 8 16.00 -13.98 29.88
C LYS A 8 15.65 -14.41 28.45
N ILE A 9 15.93 -15.68 28.15
CA ILE A 9 15.65 -16.28 26.85
C ILE A 9 14.13 -16.40 26.69
N ILE A 10 13.63 -15.88 25.57
CA ILE A 10 12.24 -15.96 25.15
C ILE A 10 12.15 -16.55 23.74
N THR A 11 11.02 -17.19 23.46
CA THR A 11 10.68 -17.65 22.12
C THR A 11 10.39 -16.43 21.23
N ALA A 12 10.86 -16.46 19.99
CA ALA A 12 10.67 -15.35 19.04
C ALA A 12 9.19 -15.07 18.72
N ALA A 13 8.32 -16.06 18.97
CA ALA A 13 6.89 -15.95 18.80
C ALA A 13 6.12 -15.48 20.05
N ALA A 14 6.77 -15.23 21.19
CA ALA A 14 6.09 -14.76 22.41
C ALA A 14 5.71 -13.28 22.29
N ALA A 15 4.42 -12.95 22.48
CA ALA A 15 3.92 -11.57 22.51
C ALA A 15 4.28 -10.83 23.81
N ALA A 16 4.62 -11.57 24.86
CA ALA A 16 5.09 -11.04 26.13
C ALA A 16 6.10 -11.99 26.77
N CYS A 17 7.06 -11.43 27.52
CA CYS A 17 7.98 -12.21 28.29
C CYS A 17 7.25 -12.82 29.50
N ARG A 18 7.23 -14.15 29.59
CA ARG A 18 6.61 -14.88 30.71
C ARG A 18 7.26 -14.61 32.07
N HIS A 19 8.49 -14.07 32.09
CA HIS A 19 9.22 -13.84 33.33
C HIS A 19 9.08 -12.43 33.90
N CYS A 20 8.98 -11.40 33.06
CA CYS A 20 8.90 -10.01 33.53
C CYS A 20 7.62 -9.29 33.07
N GLY A 21 6.73 -9.99 32.37
CA GLY A 21 5.47 -9.45 31.83
C GLY A 21 5.64 -8.41 30.73
N ALA A 22 6.87 -8.09 30.31
CA ALA A 22 7.11 -7.10 29.28
C ALA A 22 6.52 -7.55 27.94
N ARG A 23 5.68 -6.71 27.31
CA ARG A 23 5.19 -6.96 25.96
C ARG A 23 6.37 -6.92 24.99
N ILE A 24 6.57 -8.02 24.28
CA ILE A 24 7.56 -8.14 23.24
C ILE A 24 6.81 -7.81 21.97
N ALA A 25 6.90 -6.54 21.55
CA ALA A 25 6.39 -6.14 20.25
C ALA A 25 7.12 -7.00 19.21
N LYS A 26 6.41 -7.97 18.65
CA LYS A 26 6.89 -8.62 17.43
C LYS A 26 7.04 -7.49 16.40
N PRO A 27 8.10 -7.45 15.59
CA PRO A 27 7.95 -6.93 14.24
C PRO A 27 7.08 -7.96 13.51
N CYS A 28 5.79 -8.03 13.87
CA CYS A 28 4.80 -8.71 13.05
C CYS A 28 4.75 -7.84 11.80
N GLU A 29 5.54 -8.27 10.83
CA GLU A 29 5.45 -8.00 9.40
C GLU A 29 4.79 -6.66 9.09
N LYS A 30 5.51 -5.64 8.62
CA LYS A 30 5.85 -5.46 7.19
C LYS A 30 4.75 -5.85 6.17
N LEU A 31 3.49 -6.02 6.60
CA LEU A 31 2.28 -5.94 5.80
C LEU A 31 1.76 -4.52 5.68
N THR A 32 2.47 -3.53 6.22
CA THR A 32 2.62 -2.28 5.45
C THR A 32 3.67 -2.53 4.37
N ARG A 33 3.26 -3.26 3.32
CA ARG A 33 3.66 -2.85 1.98
C ARG A 33 3.05 -1.45 1.81
N ARG A 34 3.69 -0.44 2.42
CA ARG A 34 3.72 0.88 1.79
C ARG A 34 4.30 0.55 0.43
N MET A 35 3.42 0.32 -0.54
CA MET A 35 3.66 0.92 -1.83
C MET A 35 3.78 2.40 -1.50
N THR A 36 4.99 2.85 -1.19
CA THR A 36 5.40 4.24 -1.30
C THR A 36 5.37 4.56 -2.80
N ALA A 37 4.23 4.32 -3.45
CA ALA A 37 3.90 4.99 -4.68
C ALA A 37 3.82 6.44 -4.26
N ASN A 38 4.89 7.17 -4.56
CA ASN A 38 4.97 8.60 -4.39
C ASN A 38 3.67 9.16 -4.97
N GLY A 39 2.88 9.94 -4.22
CA GLY A 39 1.53 10.34 -4.65
C GLY A 39 1.52 11.00 -6.05
N ARG A 40 2.63 11.66 -6.40
CA ARG A 40 2.89 12.22 -7.75
C ARG A 40 2.90 11.18 -8.87
N ILE A 41 3.46 9.99 -8.62
CA ILE A 41 3.51 8.89 -9.61
C ILE A 41 2.10 8.33 -9.82
N ALA A 42 1.30 8.18 -8.75
CA ALA A 42 -0.09 7.76 -8.86
C ALA A 42 -0.92 8.77 -9.67
N LEU A 43 -0.70 10.08 -9.46
CA LEU A 43 -1.35 11.14 -10.21
C LEU A 43 -0.95 11.16 -11.69
N ALA A 44 0.35 11.01 -11.98
CA ALA A 44 0.87 11.00 -13.35
C ALA A 44 0.39 9.77 -14.13
N CYS A 45 0.43 8.59 -13.50
CA CYS A 45 0.00 7.34 -14.12
C CYS A 45 -1.53 7.30 -14.30
N GLY A 46 -2.29 7.78 -13.31
CA GLY A 46 -3.74 7.94 -13.41
C GLY A 46 -4.15 8.91 -14.52
N GLY A 47 -3.49 10.06 -14.63
CA GLY A 47 -3.72 11.02 -15.71
C GLY A 47 -3.40 10.48 -17.10
N LEU A 48 -2.29 9.74 -17.25
CA LEU A 48 -1.92 9.10 -18.52
C LEU A 48 -2.96 8.05 -18.96
N LEU A 49 -3.47 7.26 -18.02
CA LEU A 49 -4.53 6.28 -18.28
C LEU A 49 -5.85 6.95 -18.72
N ILE A 50 -6.19 8.11 -18.14
CA ILE A 50 -7.35 8.91 -18.58
C ILE A 50 -7.14 9.44 -20.00
N LEU A 51 -5.94 9.93 -20.34
CA LEU A 51 -5.61 10.37 -21.70
C LEU A 51 -5.77 9.24 -22.72
N MET A 52 -5.24 8.05 -22.40
CA MET A 52 -5.39 6.86 -23.25
C MET A 52 -6.86 6.40 -23.35
N ALA A 53 -7.64 6.52 -22.28
CA ALA A 53 -9.07 6.24 -22.29
C ALA A 53 -9.84 7.15 -23.24
N VAL A 54 -9.54 8.46 -23.22
CA VAL A 54 -10.17 9.45 -24.11
C VAL A 54 -9.78 9.18 -25.57
N ALA A 55 -8.51 8.86 -25.84
CA ALA A 55 -8.07 8.49 -27.18
C ALA A 55 -8.79 7.22 -27.69
N ALA A 56 -8.97 6.21 -26.84
CA ALA A 56 -9.68 4.98 -27.18
C ALA A 56 -11.18 5.22 -27.45
N LEU A 57 -11.82 6.12 -26.68
CA LEU A 57 -13.20 6.54 -26.92
C LEU A 57 -13.35 7.25 -28.28
N LEU A 58 -12.42 8.14 -28.62
CA LEU A 58 -12.40 8.83 -29.92
C LEU A 58 -12.16 7.86 -31.10
N ALA A 59 -11.43 6.77 -30.87
CA ALA A 59 -11.19 5.71 -31.86
C ALA A 59 -12.34 4.70 -31.99
N GLY A 60 -13.45 4.88 -31.27
CA GLY A 60 -14.62 3.98 -31.31
C GLY A 60 -14.47 2.70 -30.49
N ALA A 61 -13.40 2.56 -29.70
CA ALA A 61 -13.19 1.44 -28.78
C ALA A 61 -13.84 1.71 -27.41
N TYR A 62 -15.17 1.81 -27.40
CA TYR A 62 -15.97 2.14 -26.21
C TYR A 62 -15.72 1.26 -24.97
N PRO A 63 -15.70 -0.09 -25.05
CA PRO A 63 -15.56 -0.91 -23.84
C PRO A 63 -14.17 -0.78 -23.21
N LEU A 64 -13.13 -0.63 -24.03
CA LEU A 64 -11.75 -0.51 -23.58
C LEU A 64 -11.50 0.89 -22.97
N GLY A 65 -12.06 1.94 -23.59
CA GLY A 65 -12.00 3.31 -23.08
C GLY A 65 -12.67 3.49 -21.72
N LEU A 66 -13.87 2.92 -21.52
CA LEU A 66 -14.58 3.02 -20.24
C LEU A 66 -13.82 2.30 -19.11
N PHE A 67 -13.24 1.13 -19.39
CA PHE A 67 -12.43 0.39 -18.42
C PHE A 67 -11.17 1.17 -17.99
N LEU A 68 -10.44 1.74 -18.96
CA LEU A 68 -9.26 2.58 -18.70
C LEU A 68 -9.62 3.85 -17.92
N ALA A 69 -10.77 4.47 -18.20
CA ALA A 69 -11.23 5.66 -17.49
C ALA A 69 -11.50 5.38 -16.00
N VAL A 70 -12.13 4.25 -15.68
CA VAL A 70 -12.40 3.85 -14.29
C VAL A 70 -11.11 3.57 -13.52
N ILE A 71 -10.15 2.89 -14.15
CA ILE A 71 -8.83 2.63 -13.54
C ILE A 71 -8.06 3.95 -13.36
N GLY A 72 -8.04 4.82 -14.36
CA GLY A 72 -7.38 6.11 -14.27
C GLY A 72 -7.98 7.01 -13.17
N ALA A 73 -9.30 7.03 -13.04
CA ALA A 73 -10.01 7.81 -12.02
C ALA A 73 -9.72 7.30 -10.60
N THR A 74 -9.71 5.98 -10.38
CA THR A 74 -9.38 5.38 -9.08
C THR A 74 -7.94 5.68 -8.66
N PHE A 75 -6.97 5.53 -9.57
CA PHE A 75 -5.57 5.90 -9.29
C PHE A 75 -5.38 7.39 -8.98
N THR A 76 -6.09 8.27 -9.69
CA THR A 76 -6.05 9.73 -9.45
C THR A 76 -6.69 10.10 -8.11
N GLY A 77 -7.80 9.45 -7.75
CA GLY A 77 -8.48 9.63 -6.46
C GLY A 77 -7.61 9.19 -5.28
N ILE A 78 -6.94 8.03 -5.40
CA ILE A 78 -5.99 7.55 -4.39
C ILE A 78 -4.81 8.53 -4.26
N GLY A 79 -4.28 9.02 -5.38
CA GLY A 79 -3.22 10.04 -5.38
C GLY A 79 -3.63 11.33 -4.67
N LYS A 80 -4.88 11.77 -4.84
CA LYS A 80 -5.44 12.97 -4.17
C LYS A 80 -5.63 12.78 -2.66
N MET A 81 -5.99 11.58 -2.20
CA MET A 81 -6.10 11.31 -0.74
C MET A 81 -4.73 11.25 -0.04
N MET A 82 -3.64 11.10 -0.79
CA MET A 82 -2.27 10.96 -0.26
C MET A 82 -1.41 12.23 -0.36
N SER A 83 -1.87 13.29 -1.03
CA SER A 83 -1.23 14.64 -1.06
C SER A 83 -1.86 15.56 -0.03
#